data_AF-A0A7V4E659-F1
#
_entry.id   AF-A0A7V4E659-F1
#
_cell.length_a   1.000
_cell.length_b   1.000
_cell.length_c   1.000
_cell.angle_alpha   90.00
_cell.angle_beta   90.00
_cell.angle_gamma   90.00
#
_symmetry.space_group_name_H-M   'P 1'
#
loop_
_entity.id
_entity.type
_entity.pdbx_description
1 polymer ?
#
loop_
_entity_poly.entity_id
_entity_poly.type
_entity_poly.pdbx_seq_one_letter_code
_entity_poly.pdbx_strand_id
1 'polypeptide(L)'
;RVEEVRLLVRSLGGKERHVLPTLLAESRRTLAAALAAGFGGAISEVGAATLVGGDIRHHTRVLTTAIVVETRMGELQAALALGAVLLGIALLVTAFLVILERE
;
A
#
# COMPACT_ATOMS: atom_id res chain seq x y z
N ARG A 1 -25.59 4.11 4.42
CA ARG A 1 -24.40 4.93 4.77
C ARG A 1 -24.20 6.16 3.91
N VAL A 2 -23.99 6.09 2.58
CA VAL A 2 -23.84 7.32 1.75
C VAL A 2 -25.08 8.21 1.80
N GLU A 3 -26.27 7.61 1.71
CA GLU A 3 -27.56 8.32 1.86
C GLU A 3 -27.69 8.99 3.25
N GLU A 4 -27.29 8.28 4.31
CA GLU A 4 -27.39 8.75 5.70
C GLU A 4 -26.49 9.95 5.97
N VAL A 5 -25.22 9.90 5.53
CA VAL A 5 -24.28 11.03 5.67
C VAL A 5 -24.74 12.23 4.86
N ARG A 6 -25.28 12.01 3.65
CA ARG A 6 -25.86 13.08 2.82
C ARG A 6 -27.04 13.75 3.52
N LEU A 7 -27.95 12.98 4.11
CA LEU A 7 -29.09 13.50 4.87
C LEU A 7 -28.62 14.27 6.11
N LEU A 8 -27.64 13.74 6.85
CA LEU A 8 -27.06 14.39 8.02
C LEU A 8 -26.45 15.76 7.66
N VAL A 9 -25.59 15.79 6.62
CA VAL A 9 -24.96 17.03 6.14
C VAL A 9 -26.02 18.06 5.73
N ARG A 10 -27.09 17.65 5.03
CA ARG A 10 -28.18 18.56 4.64
C ARG A 10 -29.00 19.05 5.84
N SER A 11 -29.28 18.18 6.81
CA SER A 11 -30.03 18.54 8.03
C SER A 11 -29.30 19.58 8.89
N LEU A 12 -27.97 19.58 8.86
CA LEU A 12 -27.10 20.55 9.54
C LEU A 12 -26.83 21.82 8.70
N GLY A 13 -27.55 22.03 7.59
CA GLY A 13 -27.38 23.20 6.72
C GLY A 13 -26.16 23.13 5.77
N GLY A 14 -25.53 21.97 5.66
CA GLY A 14 -24.40 21.73 4.76
C GLY A 14 -24.81 21.59 3.30
N LYS A 15 -23.90 22.00 2.40
CA LYS A 15 -24.04 21.88 0.94
C LYS A 15 -23.49 20.53 0.46
N GLU A 16 -23.90 20.12 -0.74
CA GLU A 16 -23.49 18.87 -1.39
C GLU A 16 -21.97 18.64 -1.41
N ARG A 17 -21.18 19.71 -1.57
CA ARG A 17 -19.71 19.67 -1.54
C ARG A 17 -19.10 19.22 -0.20
N HIS A 18 -19.85 19.27 0.90
CA HIS A 18 -19.38 18.81 2.21
C HIS A 18 -19.62 17.31 2.43
N VAL A 19 -20.43 16.65 1.59
CA VAL A 19 -20.75 15.23 1.73
C VAL A 19 -19.51 14.36 1.50
N LEU A 20 -18.77 14.63 0.42
CA LEU A 20 -17.55 13.88 0.03
C LEU A 20 -16.45 13.90 1.11
N PRO A 21 -16.00 15.06 1.63
CA PRO A 21 -14.99 15.07 2.70
C PRO A 21 -15.49 14.43 4.00
N THR A 22 -16.79 14.54 4.31
CA THR A 22 -17.37 13.89 5.49
C THR A 22 -17.35 12.36 5.35
N LEU A 23 -17.71 11.84 4.18
CA LEU A 23 -17.64 10.41 3.89
C LEU A 23 -16.22 9.86 3.98
N LEU A 24 -15.23 10.60 3.48
CA LEU A 24 -13.82 10.22 3.56
C LEU A 24 -13.32 10.20 5.00
N ALA A 25 -13.67 11.22 5.79
CA ALA A 25 -13.29 11.32 7.20
C ALA A 25 -13.91 10.19 8.05
N GLU A 26 -15.16 9.84 7.78
CA GLU A 26 -15.86 8.75 8.47
C GLU A 26 -15.34 7.37 8.05
N SER A 27 -15.02 7.20 6.76
CA SER A 27 -14.54 5.93 6.22
C SER A 27 -13.02 5.74 6.38
N ARG A 28 -12.33 6.62 7.11
CA ARG A 28 -10.85 6.61 7.24
C ARG A 28 -10.28 5.24 7.64
N ARG A 29 -10.97 4.52 8.53
CA ARG A 29 -10.54 3.20 9.02
C ARG A 29 -10.70 2.13 7.94
N THR A 30 -11.84 2.12 7.26
CA THR A 30 -12.08 1.22 6.12
C THR A 30 -11.10 1.50 5.00
N LEU A 31 -10.75 2.77 4.76
CA LEU A 31 -9.73 3.15 3.78
C LEU A 31 -8.34 2.68 4.20
N ALA A 32 -7.96 2.85 5.47
CA ALA A 32 -6.68 2.34 6.00
C ALA A 32 -6.55 0.82 5.83
N ALA A 33 -7.60 0.07 6.16
CA ALA A 33 -7.65 -1.39 5.97
C ALA A 33 -7.53 -1.79 4.49
N ALA A 34 -8.24 -1.09 3.60
CA ALA A 34 -8.15 -1.33 2.16
C ALA A 34 -6.74 -1.02 1.61
N LEU A 35 -6.10 0.05 2.10
CA LEU A 35 -4.72 0.39 1.75
C LEU A 35 -3.74 -0.67 2.25
N ALA A 36 -3.91 -1.18 3.47
CA ALA A 36 -3.07 -2.25 4.01
C ALA A 36 -3.18 -3.53 3.15
N ALA A 37 -4.39 -3.92 2.78
CA ALA A 37 -4.62 -5.07 1.91
C ALA A 37 -4.00 -4.88 0.51
N GLY A 38 -4.21 -3.71 -0.10
CA GLY A 38 -3.64 -3.37 -1.41
C GLY A 38 -2.11 -3.30 -1.40
N PHE A 39 -1.53 -2.72 -0.35
CA PHE A 39 -0.08 -2.65 -0.16
C PHE A 39 0.54 -4.04 -0.04
N GLY A 40 -0.05 -4.92 0.78
CA GLY A 40 0.43 -6.29 0.94
C GLY A 40 0.42 -7.07 -0.38
N GLY A 41 -0.62 -6.89 -1.19
CA GLY A 41 -0.67 -7.47 -2.55
C GLY A 41 0.40 -6.89 -3.47
N ALA A 42 0.51 -5.56 -3.55
CA ALA A 42 1.44 -4.89 -4.45
C ALA A 42 2.92 -5.17 -4.13
N ILE A 43 3.30 -5.17 -2.85
CA ILE A 43 4.70 -5.38 -2.43
C ILE A 43 5.14 -6.83 -2.62
N SER A 44 4.20 -7.78 -2.64
CA SER A 44 4.46 -9.21 -2.86
C SER A 44 4.54 -9.57 -4.34
N GLU A 45 4.14 -8.67 -5.24
CA GLU A 45 4.13 -8.92 -6.67
C GLU A 45 5.53 -8.82 -7.27
N VAL A 46 5.99 -9.92 -7.86
CA VAL A 46 7.32 -10.00 -8.51
C VAL A 46 7.21 -10.49 -9.94
N GLY A 47 6.26 -11.38 -10.21
CA GLY A 47 6.11 -12.02 -11.52
C GLY A 47 5.65 -11.02 -12.56
N ALA A 48 4.56 -10.30 -12.30
CA ALA A 48 4.06 -9.27 -13.19
C ALA A 48 5.08 -8.15 -13.40
N ALA A 49 5.76 -7.73 -12.32
CA ALA A 49 6.82 -6.72 -12.39
C ALA A 49 7.98 -7.18 -13.29
N THR A 50 8.42 -8.43 -13.16
CA THR A 50 9.49 -8.98 -14.00
C THR A 50 9.06 -9.10 -15.47
N LEU A 51 7.82 -9.55 -15.73
CA LEU A 51 7.30 -9.77 -17.08
C LEU A 51 7.19 -8.47 -17.90
N VAL A 52 6.80 -7.37 -17.26
CA VAL A 52 6.63 -6.05 -17.90
C VAL A 52 7.97 -5.28 -18.01
N GLY A 53 9.08 -5.83 -17.51
CA GLY A 53 10.42 -5.23 -17.62
C GLY A 53 10.87 -4.43 -16.40
N GLY A 54 10.34 -4.73 -15.21
CA GLY A 54 10.74 -4.16 -13.92
C GLY A 54 12.09 -4.66 -13.39
N ASP A 55 13.02 -5.03 -14.27
CA ASP A 55 14.36 -5.55 -13.90
C ASP A 55 15.54 -4.80 -14.58
N ILE A 56 15.30 -3.61 -15.14
CA ILE A 56 16.38 -2.82 -15.73
C ILE A 56 17.13 -2.09 -14.61
N ARG A 57 18.41 -2.44 -14.41
CA ARG A 57 19.30 -1.79 -13.42
C ARG A 57 19.27 -0.27 -13.58
N HIS A 58 19.14 0.43 -12.47
CA HIS A 58 19.11 1.90 -12.39
C HIS A 58 17.95 2.60 -13.15
N HIS A 59 16.98 1.85 -13.67
CA HIS A 59 15.82 2.41 -14.37
C HIS A 59 14.50 1.93 -13.78
N THR A 60 14.24 0.62 -13.84
CA THR A 60 12.95 0.04 -13.46
C THR A 60 13.08 -1.10 -12.44
N ARG A 61 14.31 -1.49 -12.09
CA ARG A 61 14.57 -2.55 -11.10
C ARG A 61 14.05 -2.14 -9.73
N VAL A 62 13.12 -2.92 -9.21
CA VAL A 62 12.57 -2.78 -7.85
C VAL A 62 13.25 -3.78 -6.90
N LEU A 63 13.06 -3.60 -5.59
CA LEU A 63 13.69 -4.44 -4.56
C LEU A 63 13.36 -5.94 -4.76
N THR A 64 12.12 -6.27 -5.07
CA THR A 64 11.69 -7.66 -5.25
C THR A 64 12.33 -8.35 -6.45
N THR A 65 12.44 -7.66 -7.59
CA THR A 65 13.11 -8.18 -8.78
C THR A 65 14.63 -8.24 -8.59
N ALA A 66 15.23 -7.29 -7.88
CA ALA A 66 16.63 -7.33 -7.48
C ALA A 66 16.95 -8.58 -6.63
N ILE A 67 16.12 -8.88 -5.62
CA ILE A 67 16.29 -10.08 -4.78
C ILE A 67 16.27 -11.35 -5.65
N VAL A 68 15.34 -11.44 -6.61
CA VAL A 68 15.27 -12.58 -7.54
C VAL A 68 16.53 -12.68 -8.39
N VAL A 69 17.04 -11.56 -8.92
CA VAL A 69 18.25 -11.55 -9.73
C VAL A 69 19.48 -11.98 -8.94
N GLU A 70 19.71 -11.40 -7.76
CA GLU A 70 20.85 -11.78 -6.91
C GLU A 70 20.78 -13.26 -6.49
N THR A 71 19.58 -13.76 -6.16
CA THR A 71 19.37 -15.19 -5.84
C THR A 71 19.71 -16.09 -7.03
N ARG A 72 19.32 -15.70 -8.25
CA ARG A 72 19.61 -16.46 -9.49
C ARG A 72 21.09 -16.45 -9.87
N MET A 73 21.81 -15.39 -9.51
CA MET A 73 23.26 -15.29 -9.74
C MET A 73 24.08 -16.05 -8.69
N GLY A 74 23.45 -16.55 -7.63
CA GLY A 74 24.12 -17.23 -6.52
C GLY A 74 24.62 -16.30 -5.41
N GLU A 75 24.37 -14.99 -5.53
CA GLU A 75 24.76 -13.95 -4.58
C GLU A 75 23.78 -13.89 -3.39
N LEU A 76 23.71 -14.99 -2.65
CA LEU A 76 22.78 -15.15 -1.52
C LEU A 76 22.98 -14.11 -0.42
N GLN A 77 24.22 -13.67 -0.19
CA GLN A 77 24.51 -12.63 0.80
C GLN A 77 23.80 -11.31 0.45
N ALA A 78 23.90 -10.88 -0.82
CA ALA A 78 23.22 -9.68 -1.31
C ALA A 78 21.69 -9.85 -1.31
N ALA A 79 21.20 -11.02 -1.76
CA ALA A 79 19.77 -11.32 -1.76
C ALA A 79 19.15 -11.26 -0.36
N LEU A 80 19.82 -11.85 0.65
CA LEU A 80 19.38 -11.83 2.04
C LEU A 80 19.42 -10.42 2.64
N ALA A 81 20.46 -9.64 2.34
CA ALA A 81 20.56 -8.25 2.81
C ALA A 81 19.40 -7.40 2.24
N LEU A 82 19.13 -7.49 0.94
CA LEU A 82 18.01 -6.82 0.30
C LEU A 82 16.65 -7.31 0.84
N GLY A 83 16.52 -8.62 1.09
CA GLY A 83 15.34 -9.22 1.69
C GLY A 83 15.06 -8.68 3.10
N ALA A 84 16.09 -8.53 3.93
CA ALA A 84 15.96 -7.94 5.26
C ALA A 84 15.52 -6.47 5.20
N VAL A 85 16.07 -5.69 4.26
CA VAL A 85 15.64 -4.29 4.03
C VAL A 85 14.18 -4.23 3.59
N LEU A 86 13.78 -5.05 2.62
CA LEU A 86 12.40 -5.12 2.15
C LEU A 86 11.44 -5.51 3.28
N LEU A 87 11.79 -6.52 4.08
CA LEU A 87 10.99 -6.98 5.21
C LEU A 87 10.82 -5.86 6.25
N GLY A 88 11.90 -5.15 6.58
CA GLY A 88 11.86 -4.01 7.49
C GLY A 88 10.91 -2.91 6.98
N ILE A 89 11.01 -2.53 5.72
CA ILE A 89 10.13 -1.52 5.10
C ILE A 89 8.68 -2.00 5.10
N ALA A 90 8.43 -3.24 4.67
CA ALA A 90 7.09 -3.79 4.58
C ALA A 90 6.40 -3.84 5.95
N LEU A 91 7.14 -4.25 6.99
CA LEU A 91 6.63 -4.25 8.37
C LEU A 91 6.35 -2.84 8.88
N LEU A 92 7.25 -1.89 8.65
CA LEU A 92 7.06 -0.50 9.09
C LEU A 92 5.81 0.14 8.44
N VAL A 93 5.66 0.00 7.12
CA VAL A 93 4.49 0.54 6.40
C VAL A 93 3.21 -0.16 6.86
N THR A 94 3.22 -1.49 6.97
CA THR A 94 2.04 -2.24 7.42
C THR A 94 1.67 -1.88 8.85
N ALA A 95 2.65 -1.79 9.76
CA ALA A 95 2.41 -1.38 11.14
C ALA A 95 1.82 0.03 11.22
N PHE A 96 2.33 0.98 10.43
CA PHE A 96 1.78 2.33 10.36
C PHE A 96 0.32 2.35 9.88
N LEU A 97 0.00 1.61 8.82
CA LEU A 97 -1.37 1.50 8.31
C LEU A 97 -2.33 0.86 9.31
N VAL A 98 -1.87 -0.17 10.02
CA VAL A 98 -2.65 -0.83 11.08
C VAL A 98 -2.88 0.10 12.28
N ILE A 99 -1.89 0.90 12.67
CA ILE A 99 -2.08 1.90 13.73
C ILE A 99 -3.14 2.93 13.30
N LEU A 100 -3.08 3.42 12.06
CA LEU A 100 -4.06 4.36 11.52
C LEU A 100 -5.48 3.78 11.42
N GLU A 101 -5.60 2.47 11.20
CA GLU A 101 -6.90 1.77 11.24
C GLU A 101 -7.52 1.76 12.65
N ARG A 102 -6.68 1.69 13.70
CA ARG A 102 -7.14 1.54 15.08
C ARG A 102 -7.52 2.86 15.77
N GLU A 103 -7.03 4.01 15.31
CA GLU A 103 -7.41 5.35 15.80
C GLU A 103 -8.70 5.91 15.14
#